data_AF-A0A7Y7VRW7-F1
#
_entry.id   AF-A0A7Y7VRW7-F1
#
_cell.length_a   1.000
_cell.length_b   1.000
_cell.length_c   1.000
_cell.angle_alpha   90.00
_cell.angle_beta   90.00
_cell.angle_gamma   90.00
#
_symmetry.space_group_name_H-M   'P 1'
#
loop_
_entity.id
_entity.type
_entity.pdbx_description
1 polymer ?
#
loop_
_entity_poly.entity_id
_entity_poly.type
_entity_poly.pdbx_seq_one_letter_code
_entity_poly.pdbx_strand_id
1 'polypeptide(L)'
;ASISKTIKADVPIVGPVESVLTEMVAALKEIGETPNKESVASWWKQIDEWRGDRGLFPYDKGDGSIIKPQTVIETLCEVTKGDAFVTSDVGQHQMFAAQYYKFNKPNRWINSGGLGTMGFGFPAAMGVKL
;
A
#
# COMPACT_ATOMS: atom_id res chain seq x y z
N ALA A 1 -1.54 -9.72 -22.23
CA ALA A 1 -1.55 -8.33 -21.74
C ALA A 1 -2.88 -8.06 -21.04
N SER A 2 -2.89 -7.36 -19.90
CA SER A 2 -4.12 -7.02 -19.16
C SER A 2 -4.74 -5.67 -19.59
N ILE A 3 -4.33 -5.14 -20.74
CA ILE A 3 -4.73 -3.81 -21.23
C ILE A 3 -6.18 -3.84 -21.68
N SER A 4 -6.96 -2.85 -21.23
CA SER A 4 -8.38 -2.70 -21.56
C SER A 4 -9.24 -3.93 -21.26
N LYS A 5 -8.79 -4.81 -20.35
CA LYS A 5 -9.52 -6.03 -19.98
C LYS A 5 -10.78 -5.73 -19.15
N THR A 6 -10.69 -4.76 -18.24
CA THR A 6 -11.81 -4.36 -17.35
C THR A 6 -12.33 -2.97 -17.71
N ILE A 7 -11.42 -2.01 -17.92
CA ILE A 7 -11.73 -0.62 -18.29
C ILE A 7 -10.82 -0.23 -19.44
N LYS A 8 -11.37 0.44 -20.47
CA LYS A 8 -10.62 0.91 -21.64
C LYS A 8 -9.61 1.99 -21.23
N ALA A 9 -8.35 1.82 -21.64
CA ALA A 9 -7.33 2.86 -21.51
C ALA A 9 -7.33 3.77 -22.75
N ASP A 10 -7.23 5.08 -22.54
CA ASP A 10 -7.12 6.07 -23.63
C ASP A 10 -5.71 6.10 -24.22
N VAL A 11 -4.68 5.97 -23.38
CA VAL A 11 -3.27 5.94 -23.78
C VAL A 11 -2.62 4.67 -23.21
N PRO A 12 -2.69 3.53 -23.93
CA PRO A 12 -2.07 2.29 -23.48
C PRO A 12 -0.56 2.32 -23.73
N ILE A 13 0.23 2.05 -22.70
CA ILE A 13 1.68 1.84 -22.81
C ILE A 13 1.97 0.36 -22.59
N VAL A 14 2.64 -0.27 -23.56
CA VAL A 14 2.95 -1.70 -23.56
C VAL A 14 4.45 -1.86 -23.35
N GLY A 15 4.87 -2.33 -22.18
CA GLY A 15 6.27 -2.61 -21.91
C GLY A 15 6.53 -2.97 -20.45
N PRO A 16 7.75 -3.43 -20.11
CA PRO A 16 8.18 -3.58 -18.73
C PRO A 16 8.12 -2.23 -18.00
N VAL A 17 7.50 -2.21 -16.82
CA VAL A 17 7.27 -0.96 -16.06
C VAL A 17 8.57 -0.23 -15.70
N GLU A 18 9.65 -0.96 -15.43
CA GLU A 18 10.95 -0.37 -15.09
C GLU A 18 11.57 0.42 -16.24
N SER A 19 11.61 -0.18 -17.44
CA SER A 19 12.12 0.48 -18.64
C SER A 19 11.27 1.69 -19.02
N VAL A 20 9.94 1.52 -19.02
CA VAL A 20 8.99 2.59 -19.33
C VAL A 20 9.13 3.77 -18.36
N LEU A 21 9.19 3.52 -17.05
CA LEU A 21 9.36 4.59 -16.07
C LEU A 21 10.70 5.31 -16.22
N THR A 22 11.77 4.58 -16.54
CA THR A 22 13.10 5.16 -16.77
C THR A 22 13.07 6.14 -17.94
N GLU A 23 12.48 5.74 -19.06
CA GLU A 23 12.33 6.58 -20.26
C GLU A 23 11.42 7.78 -19.99
N MET A 24 10.28 7.59 -19.31
CA MET A 24 9.37 8.69 -18.96
C MET A 24 10.04 9.74 -18.06
N VAL A 25 10.82 9.30 -17.08
CA VAL A 25 11.57 10.23 -16.20
C VAL A 25 12.65 10.97 -16.97
N ALA A 26 13.34 10.32 -17.91
CA ALA A 26 14.30 10.99 -18.79
C ALA A 26 13.62 12.05 -19.66
N ALA A 27 12.51 11.71 -20.32
CA ALA A 27 11.73 12.63 -21.13
C ALA A 27 11.23 13.84 -20.33
N LEU A 28 10.72 13.64 -19.11
CA LEU A 28 10.31 14.73 -18.22
C LEU A 28 11.46 15.69 -17.88
N LYS A 29 12.68 15.16 -17.68
CA LYS A 29 13.87 15.99 -17.43
C LYS A 29 14.27 16.80 -18.66
N GLU A 30 14.17 16.23 -19.85
CA GLU A 30 14.47 16.91 -21.11
C GLU A 30 13.48 18.03 -21.43
N ILE A 31 12.19 17.81 -21.14
CA ILE A 31 11.14 18.84 -21.29
C ILE A 31 11.44 20.03 -20.35
N GLY A 32 11.95 19.78 -19.15
CA GLY A 32 12.35 20.83 -18.20
C GLY A 32 11.17 21.61 -17.59
N GLU A 33 9.93 21.20 -17.86
CA GLU A 33 8.74 21.80 -17.28
C GLU A 33 8.49 21.24 -15.87
N THR A 34 8.12 22.13 -14.95
CA THR A 34 7.66 21.75 -13.62
C THR A 34 6.16 21.96 -13.50
N PRO A 35 5.43 21.09 -12.79
CA PRO A 35 4.01 21.30 -12.52
C PRO A 35 3.75 22.66 -11.88
N ASN A 36 2.60 23.27 -12.21
CA ASN A 36 2.16 24.48 -11.54
C ASN A 36 2.03 24.24 -10.03
N LYS A 37 2.75 25.02 -9.23
CA LYS A 37 2.86 24.82 -7.78
C LYS A 37 1.52 25.03 -7.07
N GLU A 38 0.74 26.01 -7.52
CA GLU A 38 -0.56 26.33 -6.94
C GLU A 38 -1.58 25.19 -7.16
N SER A 39 -1.59 24.59 -8.35
CA SER A 39 -2.43 23.44 -8.70
C SER A 39 -2.03 22.19 -7.91
N VAL A 40 -0.74 21.94 -7.75
CA VAL A 40 -0.26 20.81 -6.93
C VAL A 40 -0.64 21.03 -5.46
N ALA A 41 -0.47 22.24 -4.94
CA ALA A 41 -0.82 22.58 -3.57
C ALA A 41 -2.33 22.46 -3.30
N SER A 42 -3.19 22.93 -4.21
CA SER A 42 -4.64 22.81 -4.07
C SER A 42 -5.10 21.36 -4.11
N TRP A 43 -4.47 20.53 -4.93
CA TRP A 43 -4.75 19.10 -4.99
C TRP A 43 -4.34 18.36 -3.71
N TRP A 44 -3.14 18.65 -3.17
CA TRP A 44 -2.73 18.08 -1.88
C TRP A 44 -3.65 18.48 -0.75
N LYS A 45 -4.09 19.75 -0.71
CA LYS A 45 -5.09 20.20 0.26
C LYS A 45 -6.37 19.36 0.20
N GLN A 46 -6.89 19.11 -1.00
CA GLN A 46 -8.09 18.28 -1.17
C GLN A 46 -7.88 16.83 -0.68
N ILE A 47 -6.71 16.24 -0.94
CA ILE A 47 -6.37 14.91 -0.45
C ILE A 47 -6.30 14.89 1.07
N ASP A 48 -5.71 15.91 1.70
CA ASP A 48 -5.59 15.99 3.15
C ASP A 48 -6.96 16.22 3.83
N GLU A 49 -7.87 16.96 3.19
CA GLU A 49 -9.26 17.05 3.62
C GLU A 49 -9.96 15.68 3.60
N TRP A 50 -9.74 14.85 2.57
CA TRP A 50 -10.30 13.49 2.50
C TRP A 50 -9.67 12.52 3.50
N ARG A 51 -8.37 12.66 3.79
CA ARG A 51 -7.70 11.89 4.84
C ARG A 51 -8.29 12.21 6.20
N GLY A 52 -8.65 13.48 6.42
CA GLY A 52 -9.21 13.99 7.66
C GLY A 52 -8.29 13.81 8.87
N ASP A 53 -8.72 14.35 10.02
CA ASP A 53 -7.88 14.37 11.22
C ASP A 53 -7.75 13.01 11.91
N ARG A 54 -8.66 12.07 11.62
CA ARG A 54 -8.70 10.73 12.23
C ARG A 54 -7.99 9.66 11.41
N GLY A 55 -7.38 10.05 10.29
CA GLY A 55 -6.75 9.15 9.32
C GLY A 55 -7.74 8.40 8.44
N LEU A 56 -7.21 7.65 7.46
CA LEU A 56 -7.99 6.94 6.43
C LEU A 56 -8.88 5.82 6.99
N PHE A 57 -8.47 5.18 8.08
CA PHE A 57 -9.17 4.04 8.69
C PHE A 57 -9.35 4.28 10.20
N PRO A 58 -10.26 5.19 10.59
CA PRO A 58 -10.51 5.46 12.00
C PRO A 58 -11.22 4.26 12.65
N TYR A 59 -10.84 3.94 13.88
CA TYR A 59 -11.52 2.93 14.69
C TYR A 59 -11.60 3.38 16.15
N ASP A 60 -12.60 2.87 16.88
CA ASP A 60 -12.75 3.13 18.30
C ASP A 60 -11.76 2.28 19.10
N LYS A 61 -10.84 2.95 19.80
CA LYS A 61 -9.84 2.30 20.67
C LYS A 61 -10.45 1.79 21.99
N GLY A 62 -11.66 2.22 22.34
CA GLY A 62 -12.33 1.86 23.58
C GLY A 62 -11.63 2.43 24.83
N ASP A 63 -11.96 1.85 25.98
CA ASP A 63 -11.46 2.24 27.31
C ASP A 63 -10.17 1.51 27.73
N GLY A 64 -9.60 0.69 26.85
CA GLY A 64 -8.41 -0.12 27.11
C GLY A 64 -8.68 -1.47 27.80
N SER A 65 -9.94 -1.82 28.09
CA SER A 65 -10.29 -3.14 28.67
C SER A 65 -10.16 -4.29 27.66
N ILE A 66 -10.32 -4.01 26.37
CA ILE A 66 -10.24 -4.98 25.27
C ILE A 66 -9.24 -4.47 24.24
N ILE A 67 -8.24 -5.30 23.93
CA ILE A 67 -7.26 -5.00 22.89
C ILE A 67 -7.93 -5.12 21.52
N LYS A 68 -7.90 -4.03 20.74
CA LYS A 68 -8.40 -4.02 19.36
C LYS A 68 -7.36 -4.61 18.41
N PRO A 69 -7.75 -5.46 17.44
CA PRO A 69 -6.82 -6.04 16.46
C PRO A 69 -5.99 -5.00 15.71
N GLN A 70 -6.61 -3.86 15.36
CA GLN A 70 -5.96 -2.74 14.71
C GLN A 70 -4.79 -2.20 15.55
N THR A 71 -5.00 -2.03 16.85
CA THR A 71 -3.96 -1.58 17.81
C THR A 71 -2.80 -2.55 17.88
N VAL A 72 -3.05 -3.86 17.80
CA VAL A 72 -1.98 -4.87 17.75
C VAL A 72 -1.09 -4.67 16.53
N ILE A 73 -1.69 -4.46 15.35
CA ILE A 73 -0.95 -4.24 14.10
C ILE A 73 -0.18 -2.92 14.13
N GLU A 74 -0.79 -1.83 14.63
CA GLU A 74 -0.12 -0.54 14.79
C GLU A 74 1.10 -0.66 15.72
N THR A 75 0.91 -1.30 16.88
CA THR A 75 1.98 -1.54 17.85
C THR A 75 3.09 -2.40 17.25
N LEU A 76 2.72 -3.45 16.50
CA LEU A 76 3.69 -4.28 15.77
C LEU A 76 4.50 -3.44 14.78
N CYS A 77 3.85 -2.56 14.02
CA CYS A 77 4.54 -1.65 13.09
C CYS A 77 5.48 -0.67 13.80
N GLU A 78 5.08 -0.14 14.96
CA GLU A 78 5.90 0.77 15.76
C GLU A 78 7.18 0.08 16.26
N VAL A 79 7.05 -1.11 16.85
CA VAL A 79 8.21 -1.84 17.40
C VAL A 79 9.13 -2.39 16.32
N THR A 80 8.60 -2.75 15.15
CA THR A 80 9.40 -3.19 14.00
C THR A 80 9.88 -2.04 13.12
N LYS A 81 9.45 -0.80 13.39
CA LYS A 81 9.71 0.39 12.56
C LYS A 81 9.26 0.22 11.10
N GLY A 82 8.23 -0.60 10.87
CA GLY A 82 7.74 -0.94 9.53
C GLY A 82 8.67 -1.82 8.70
N ASP A 83 9.79 -2.30 9.25
CA ASP A 83 10.82 -3.02 8.50
C ASP A 83 10.61 -4.55 8.45
N ALA A 84 9.72 -5.11 9.27
CA ALA A 84 9.46 -6.55 9.27
C ALA A 84 8.81 -7.03 7.97
N PHE A 85 9.11 -8.28 7.61
CA PHE A 85 8.35 -9.02 6.62
C PHE A 85 7.08 -9.54 7.28
N VAL A 86 5.92 -9.12 6.77
CA VAL A 86 4.62 -9.52 7.30
C VAL A 86 3.96 -10.46 6.30
N THR A 87 3.66 -11.66 6.77
CA THR A 87 2.83 -12.63 6.06
C THR A 87 1.47 -12.68 6.74
N SER A 88 0.39 -12.77 5.96
CA SER A 88 -0.95 -12.94 6.52
C SER A 88 -1.68 -14.09 5.87
N ASP A 89 -2.50 -14.76 6.67
CA ASP A 89 -3.57 -15.58 6.15
C ASP A 89 -4.73 -14.71 5.62
N VAL A 90 -5.83 -15.30 5.18
CA VAL A 90 -6.96 -14.59 4.55
C VAL A 90 -8.11 -14.40 5.54
N GLY A 91 -8.64 -13.18 5.62
CA GLY A 91 -9.70 -12.82 6.58
C GLY A 91 -9.66 -11.35 7.01
N GLN A 92 -10.35 -11.00 8.10
CA GLN A 92 -10.35 -9.62 8.61
C GLN A 92 -8.96 -9.15 9.04
N HIS A 93 -8.16 -10.04 9.65
CA HIS A 93 -6.79 -9.74 10.06
C HIS A 93 -5.89 -9.39 8.86
N GLN A 94 -6.17 -9.95 7.68
CA GLN A 94 -5.52 -9.60 6.43
C GLN A 94 -5.72 -8.13 6.08
N MET A 95 -6.96 -7.65 6.23
CA MET A 95 -7.32 -6.27 5.95
C MET A 95 -6.75 -5.34 7.01
N PHE A 96 -6.76 -5.74 8.28
CA PHE A 96 -6.12 -4.96 9.34
C PHE A 96 -4.60 -4.83 9.13
N ALA A 97 -3.91 -5.91 8.76
CA ALA A 97 -2.50 -5.85 8.40
C ALA A 97 -2.25 -4.88 7.24
N ALA A 98 -3.08 -4.92 6.18
CA ALA A 98 -2.95 -4.03 5.03
C ALA A 98 -3.27 -2.55 5.36
N GLN A 99 -4.20 -2.29 6.26
CA GLN A 99 -4.65 -0.94 6.63
C GLN A 99 -3.74 -0.27 7.66
N TYR A 100 -3.23 -1.02 8.64
CA TYR A 100 -2.59 -0.47 9.83
C TYR A 100 -1.08 -0.74 9.92
N TYR A 101 -0.52 -1.67 9.14
CA TYR A 101 0.94 -1.86 9.06
C TYR A 101 1.52 -0.99 7.94
N LYS A 102 2.28 0.06 8.30
CA LYS A 102 2.82 1.03 7.34
C LYS A 102 4.10 0.51 6.68
N PHE A 103 3.95 -0.35 5.67
CA PHE A 103 5.05 -0.92 4.89
C PHE A 103 5.89 0.17 4.21
N ASN A 104 7.19 0.20 4.48
CA ASN A 104 8.12 1.23 3.98
C ASN A 104 8.96 0.78 2.77
N LYS A 105 8.91 -0.51 2.41
CA LYS A 105 9.73 -1.14 1.36
C LYS A 105 8.92 -2.16 0.57
N PRO A 106 9.25 -2.38 -0.72
CA PRO A 106 8.68 -3.49 -1.49
C PRO A 106 9.01 -4.84 -0.83
N ASN A 107 8.22 -5.86 -1.15
CA ASN A 107 8.42 -7.23 -0.67
C ASN A 107 8.41 -7.35 0.87
N ARG A 108 7.66 -6.48 1.56
CA ARG A 108 7.40 -6.57 3.01
C ARG A 108 6.00 -7.06 3.35
N TRP A 109 5.09 -7.05 2.38
CA TRP A 109 3.74 -7.58 2.51
C TRP A 109 3.57 -8.81 1.63
N ILE A 110 3.47 -9.99 2.24
CA ILE A 110 3.39 -11.27 1.53
C ILE A 110 2.01 -11.88 1.81
N ASN A 111 1.21 -12.03 0.77
CA ASN A 111 -0.20 -12.39 0.91
C ASN A 111 -0.80 -13.10 -0.32
N SER A 112 -1.76 -14.00 -0.11
CA SER A 112 -2.66 -14.51 -1.14
C SER A 112 -3.80 -13.53 -1.44
N GLY A 113 -3.57 -12.63 -2.40
CA GLY A 113 -4.57 -11.65 -2.85
C GLY A 113 -5.58 -12.21 -3.85
N GLY A 114 -5.13 -12.57 -5.06
CA GLY A 114 -6.03 -12.92 -6.16
C GLY A 114 -6.89 -14.17 -5.94
N LEU A 115 -6.32 -15.22 -5.33
CA LEU A 115 -7.05 -16.46 -5.03
C LEU A 115 -7.66 -16.46 -3.62
N GLY A 116 -7.08 -15.74 -2.65
CA GLY A 116 -7.60 -15.68 -1.29
C GLY A 116 -7.53 -17.02 -0.53
N THR A 117 -6.43 -17.76 -0.67
CA THR A 117 -6.29 -19.09 -0.06
C THR A 117 -5.96 -19.02 1.43
N MET A 118 -6.83 -19.59 2.27
CA MET A 118 -6.56 -19.78 3.70
C MET A 118 -5.44 -20.79 3.95
N GLY A 119 -4.69 -20.64 5.04
CA GLY A 119 -3.51 -21.43 5.37
C GLY A 119 -2.22 -20.93 4.69
N PHE A 120 -2.25 -19.80 3.98
CA PHE A 120 -1.09 -19.26 3.25
C PHE A 120 -0.04 -18.66 4.19
N GLY A 121 -0.47 -17.98 5.26
CA GLY A 121 0.39 -17.10 6.06
C GLY A 121 1.60 -17.81 6.68
N PHE A 122 1.40 -18.95 7.34
CA PHE A 122 2.47 -19.62 8.07
C PHE A 122 3.54 -20.27 7.15
N PRO A 123 3.17 -21.06 6.13
CA PRO A 123 4.15 -21.55 5.15
C PRO A 123 4.90 -20.43 4.42
N ALA A 124 4.22 -19.32 4.10
CA ALA A 124 4.87 -18.15 3.50
C ALA A 124 5.92 -17.54 4.44
N ALA A 125 5.64 -17.45 5.75
CA ALA A 125 6.59 -16.94 6.73
C ALA A 125 7.87 -17.79 6.80
N MET A 126 7.72 -19.13 6.74
CA MET A 126 8.86 -20.03 6.67
C MET A 126 9.69 -19.78 5.41
N GLY A 127 9.04 -19.63 4.25
CA GLY A 127 9.71 -19.37 2.98
C GLY A 127 10.46 -18.03 2.95
N VAL A 128 9.94 -16.99 3.60
CA VAL A 128 10.61 -15.68 3.72
C VAL A 128 11.86 -15.75 4.61
N LYS A 129 11.87 -16.65 5.60
CA LYS A 129 12.99 -16.77 6.55
C LYS A 129 14.18 -17.55 6.01
N LEU A 130 13.92 -18.54 5.15
CA LEU A 130 14.93 -19.38 4.49
C LEU A 130 15.74 -18.57 3.49
#